data_AF-A0A1M7L3F0-F1
#
_entry.id   AF-A0A1M7L3F0-F1
#
_cell.length_a   1.000
_cell.length_b   1.000
_cell.length_c   1.000
_cell.angle_alpha   90.00
_cell.angle_beta   90.00
_cell.angle_gamma   90.00
#
_symmetry.space_group_name_H-M   'P 1'
#
loop_
_entity.id
_entity.type
_entity.pdbx_description
1 polymer ?
#
loop_
_entity_poly.entity_id
_entity_poly.type
_entity_poly.pdbx_seq_one_letter_code
_entity_poly.pdbx_strand_id
1 'polypeptide(L)' 'MSHRDNDQHWSLESLTKAYQQGYMAGLAGHASDTLPFADSIPAAAWEAGWVDGEGQRRLSAEKLNRAHGNAPGVKKRA' A
#
# COMPACT_ATOMS: atom_id res chain seq x y z
N MET A 1 -8.26 38.12 17.41
CA MET A 1 -7.75 36.94 16.70
C MET A 1 -8.64 35.76 17.06
N SER A 2 -9.48 35.25 16.15
CA SER A 2 -10.21 34.01 16.41
C SER A 2 -9.24 32.85 16.29
N HIS A 3 -8.93 32.22 17.41
CA HIS A 3 -8.22 30.95 17.44
C HIS A 3 -9.08 29.92 16.71
N ARG A 4 -8.67 29.62 15.49
CA ARG A 4 -8.92 28.40 14.72
C ARG A 4 -9.66 27.33 15.51
N ASP A 5 -10.99 27.28 15.36
CA ASP A 5 -11.77 26.03 15.46
C ASP A 5 -11.42 25.16 14.23
N ASN A 6 -10.14 24.83 14.06
CA ASN A 6 -9.68 23.84 13.09
C ASN A 6 -9.80 22.45 13.72
N ASP A 7 -10.98 22.17 14.26
CA ASP A 7 -11.38 20.87 14.76
C ASP A 7 -11.68 19.97 13.56
N GLN A 8 -10.63 19.67 12.79
CA GLN A 8 -10.70 18.69 11.72
C GLN A 8 -10.74 17.30 12.36
N HIS A 9 -11.91 16.93 12.86
CA HIS A 9 -12.15 15.65 13.50
C HIS A 9 -12.14 14.53 12.46
N TRP A 10 -10.99 13.86 12.32
CA TRP A 10 -10.90 12.62 11.53
C TRP A 10 -11.61 11.49 12.28
N SER A 11 -12.69 10.98 11.71
CA SER A 11 -13.31 9.77 12.23
C SER A 11 -12.40 8.57 11.98
N LEU A 12 -12.47 7.57 12.85
CA LEU A 12 -11.79 6.28 12.62
C LEU A 12 -12.12 5.70 11.25
N GLU A 13 -13.37 5.84 10.81
CA GLU A 13 -13.82 5.40 9.50
C GLU A 13 -13.07 6.12 8.36
N SER A 14 -12.88 7.44 8.46
CA SER A 14 -12.14 8.22 7.45
C SER A 14 -10.67 7.80 7.36
N LEU A 15 -10.03 7.53 8.49
CA LEU A 15 -8.64 7.05 8.53
C LEU A 15 -8.53 5.61 8.00
N THR A 16 -9.49 4.76 8.34
CA THR A 16 -9.57 3.37 7.84
C THR A 16 -9.73 3.36 6.33
N LYS A 17 -10.59 4.23 5.78
CA LYS A 17 -10.77 4.38 4.34
C LYS A 17 -9.49 4.85 3.65
N ALA A 18 -8.82 5.86 4.22
CA ALA A 18 -7.55 6.35 3.67
C ALA A 18 -6.50 5.23 3.63
N TYR A 19 -6.34 4.49 4.72
CA TYR A 19 -5.46 3.32 4.78
C TYR A 19 -5.80 2.26 3.73
N GLN A 20 -7.07 1.86 3.62
CA GLN A 20 -7.51 0.86 2.65
C GLN A 20 -7.25 1.31 1.21
N GLN A 21 -7.48 2.59 0.90
CA GLN A 21 -7.19 3.16 -0.42
C GLN A 21 -5.71 3.13 -0.74
N GLY A 22 -4.85 3.49 0.23
CA GLY A 22 -3.40 3.40 0.10
C GLY A 22 -2.94 1.97 -0.16
N TYR A 23 -3.42 1.02 0.65
CA TYR A 23 -3.11 -0.40 0.51
C TYR A 23 -3.45 -0.96 -0.87
N MET A 24 -4.61 -0.61 -1.41
CA MET A 24 -5.01 -1.00 -2.76
C MET A 24 -4.11 -0.37 -3.83
N ALA A 25 -3.70 0.90 -3.68
CA ALA A 25 -2.78 1.56 -4.60
C ALA A 25 -1.38 0.91 -4.59
N GLY A 26 -0.86 0.56 -3.41
CA GLY A 26 0.43 -0.15 -3.28
C GLY A 26 0.38 -1.56 -3.87
N LEU A 27 -0.72 -2.28 -3.67
CA LEU A 27 -0.94 -3.58 -4.31
C LEU A 27 -1.05 -3.50 -5.84
N ALA A 28 -1.56 -2.39 -6.37
CA ALA A 28 -1.62 -2.15 -7.81
C ALA A 28 -0.27 -1.68 -8.40
N GLY A 29 0.71 -1.33 -7.57
CA GLY A 29 1.99 -0.78 -7.98
C GLY A 29 1.90 0.67 -8.48
N HIS A 30 0.89 1.42 -8.04
CA HIS A 30 0.80 2.86 -8.31
C HIS A 30 1.86 3.63 -7.53
N ALA A 31 2.36 4.74 -8.08
CA ALA A 31 3.28 5.62 -7.38
C ALA A 31 2.61 6.31 -6.17
N SER A 32 3.38 6.56 -5.12
CA SER A 32 2.94 7.31 -3.93
C SER A 32 2.65 8.79 -4.22
N ASP A 33 3.18 9.32 -5.32
CA ASP A 33 3.22 10.78 -5.58
C ASP A 33 1.86 11.38 -5.96
N THR A 34 0.84 10.55 -6.20
CA THR A 34 -0.53 11.01 -6.48
C THR A 34 -1.40 11.00 -5.22
N LEU A 35 -0.89 11.59 -4.14
CA LEU A 35 -1.63 11.72 -2.88
C LEU A 35 -2.84 12.66 -3.07
N PRO A 36 -4.08 12.19 -2.84
CA PRO A 36 -5.25 13.06 -2.86
C PRO A 36 -5.37 13.93 -1.60
N PHE A 37 -4.50 13.72 -0.62
CA PHE A 37 -4.49 14.43 0.66
C PHE A 37 -3.23 15.31 0.74
N ALA A 38 -3.39 16.59 1.06
CA ALA A 38 -2.28 17.43 1.51
C ALA A 38 -1.83 16.99 2.91
N ASP A 39 -0.60 17.31 3.33
CA ASP A 39 0.03 16.97 4.63
C ASP A 39 -0.97 16.97 5.81
N SER A 40 -1.55 15.80 6.09
CA SER A 40 -2.66 15.63 7.03
C SER A 40 -2.67 14.20 7.57
N ILE A 41 -3.39 13.99 8.69
CA ILE A 41 -3.47 12.65 9.31
C ILE A 41 -4.05 11.57 8.36
N PRO A 42 -5.06 11.85 7.51
CA PRO A 42 -5.48 10.95 6.44
C PRO A 42 -4.39 10.63 5.41
N ALA A 43 -3.53 11.60 5.08
CA ALA A 43 -2.38 11.36 4.19
C ALA A 43 -1.45 10.32 4.82
N ALA A 44 -1.10 10.47 6.09
CA ALA A 44 -0.27 9.50 6.81
C ALA A 44 -0.92 8.10 6.88
N ALA A 45 -2.24 8.03 7.10
CA ALA A 45 -2.95 6.75 7.09
C ALA A 45 -2.93 6.08 5.70
N TRP A 46 -3.12 6.87 4.63
CA TRP A 46 -3.00 6.39 3.26
C TRP A 46 -1.59 5.90 2.94
N GLU A 47 -0.56 6.66 3.32
CA GLU A 47 0.84 6.30 3.08
C GLU A 47 1.21 4.99 3.78
N ALA A 48 0.79 4.82 5.04
CA ALA A 48 0.99 3.57 5.78
C ALA A 48 0.36 2.38 5.04
N GLY A 49 -0.88 2.54 4.55
CA GLY A 49 -1.54 1.53 3.73
C GLY A 49 -0.75 1.23 2.45
N TRP A 50 -0.30 2.25 1.73
CA TRP A 50 0.45 2.11 0.50
C TRP A 50 1.77 1.34 0.70
N VAL A 51 2.52 1.68 1.74
CA VAL A 51 3.78 0.98 2.10
C VAL A 51 3.52 -0.51 2.34
N ASP A 52 2.46 -0.84 3.09
CA ASP A 52 2.09 -2.22 3.39
C ASP A 52 1.66 -2.98 2.11
N GLY A 53 0.87 -2.35 1.25
CA GLY A 53 0.43 -2.93 -0.03
C GLY A 53 1.59 -3.16 -1.00
N GLU A 54 2.49 -2.19 -1.10
CA GLU A 54 3.72 -2.27 -1.90
C GLU A 54 4.60 -3.43 -1.43
N GLY A 55 4.81 -3.55 -0.12
CA GLY A 55 5.53 -4.67 0.49
C GLY A 55 4.88 -6.02 0.18
N GLN A 56 3.56 -6.12 0.30
CA GLN A 56 2.82 -7.35 0.01
C GLN A 56 2.96 -7.78 -1.46
N ARG A 57 2.91 -6.83 -2.40
CA ARG A 57 3.13 -7.07 -3.83
C ARG A 57 4.56 -7.52 -4.13
N ARG A 58 5.58 -6.98 -3.45
CA ARG A 58 6.97 -7.45 -3.60
C ARG A 58 7.15 -8.87 -3.09
N LEU A 59 6.59 -9.17 -1.91
CA LEU A 59 6.66 -10.51 -1.32
C LEU A 59 5.95 -11.55 -2.20
N SER A 60 4.82 -11.21 -2.82
CA SER A 60 4.13 -12.14 -3.73
C SER A 60 4.95 -12.39 -5.00
N ALA A 61 5.57 -11.35 -5.57
CA ALA A 61 6.48 -11.49 -6.71
C ALA A 61 7.71 -12.37 -6.37
N GLU A 62 8.31 -12.19 -5.19
CA GLU A 62 9.44 -13.01 -4.74
C GLU A 62 9.05 -14.48 -4.54
N LYS A 63 7.89 -14.74 -3.90
CA LYS A 63 7.36 -16.10 -3.74
C LYS A 63 7.14 -16.78 -5.09
N LEU A 64 6.60 -16.07 -6.08
CA LEU A 64 6.41 -16.58 -7.42
C LEU A 64 7.76 -16.93 -8.08
N ASN A 65 8.75 -16.05 -7.99
CA ASN A 65 10.09 -16.27 -8.54
C ASN A 65 10.77 -17.49 -7.89
N ARG A 66 10.64 -17.64 -6.58
CA ARG A 66 11.17 -18.82 -5.85
C ARG A 66 10.47 -20.11 -6.28
N ALA A 67 9.15 -20.09 -6.46
CA ALA A 67 8.41 -21.25 -6.94
C ALA A 67 8.85 -21.66 -8.35
N HIS A 68 9.11 -20.68 -9.24
CA HIS A 68 9.62 -20.94 -10.58
C HIS A 68 11.05 -21.52 -10.57
N GLY A 69 11.94 -21.02 -9.71
CA GLY A 69 13.31 -21.54 -9.56
C GLY A 69 13.40 -22.93 -8.89
N ASN A 70 12.36 -23.36 -8.20
CA ASN A 70 12.27 -24.68 -7.56
C ASN A 70 11.48 -25.71 -8.40
N ALA A 71 11.09 -25.38 -9.64
CA ALA A 71 10.50 -26.36 -10.54
C ALA A 71 11.55 -27.45 -10.84
N PRO A 72 11.29 -28.72 -10.52
CA PRO A 72 12.24 -29.79 -10.81
C PRO A 72 12.41 -29.84 -12.34
N GLY A 73 13.60 -29.49 -12.81
CA GLY A 73 13.95 -29.55 -14.21
C GLY A 73 13.59 -30.93 -14.76
N VAL A 74 12.66 -30.96 -15.72
CA VAL A 74 12.32 -32.15 -16.48
C VAL A 74 13.60 -32.56 -17.21
N LYS A 75 14.36 -33.47 -16.60
CA LYS A 75 15.53 -34.08 -17.23
C LYS A 75 15.01 -34.82 -18.45
N LYS A 76 15.22 -34.25 -19.64
CA LYS A 76 14.98 -34.93 -20.91
C LYS A 76 15.83 -36.20 -20.88
N ARG A 77 15.18 -37.35 -20.73
CA ARG A 77 15.83 -38.65 -20.86
C ARG A 77 16.21 -38.77 -22.34
N ALA A 78 17.51 -38.75 -22.61
CA ALA A 78 18.11 -39.15 -23.87
C ALA A 78 18.00 -40.68 -24.04
#